data_AF-A0A485PNT3-F1
#
_entry.id   AF-A0A485PNT3-F1
#
_cell.length_a   1.000
_cell.length_b   1.000
_cell.length_c   1.000
_cell.angle_alpha   90.00
_cell.angle_beta   90.00
_cell.angle_gamma   90.00
#
_symmetry.space_group_name_H-M   'P 1'
#
loop_
_entity.id
_entity.type
_entity.pdbx_description
1 polymer ?
#
loop_
_entity_poly.entity_id
_entity_poly.type
_entity_poly.pdbx_seq_one_letter_code
_entity_poly.pdbx_strand_id
1 'polypeptide(L)'
;MPSKGPLQSSAGPQMQEESHSRGALFTIFQSTSKALVAYYQKYVDEASKKEIKDILIQYDQILLVADPWCCESKKLGSPGARAPYQKSYGWAYCEDQGSPL
;
A
#
# COMPACT_ATOMS: atom_id res chain seq x y z
N MET A 1 -19.80 -46.56 -7.22
CA MET A 1 -18.85 -46.46 -8.34
C MET A 1 -17.93 -45.28 -8.09
N PRO A 2 -16.60 -45.41 -8.24
CA PRO A 2 -15.67 -44.30 -8.09
C PRO A 2 -15.62 -43.47 -9.38
N SER A 3 -15.90 -42.17 -9.29
CA SER A 3 -15.73 -41.23 -10.40
C SER A 3 -14.54 -40.32 -10.10
N LYS A 4 -13.53 -40.41 -10.97
CA LYS A 4 -12.26 -39.68 -10.97
C LYS A 4 -12.49 -38.18 -11.28
N GLY A 5 -11.66 -37.31 -10.69
CA GLY A 5 -11.50 -35.89 -11.08
C GLY A 5 -10.94 -35.73 -12.51
N PRO A 6 -10.69 -34.51 -13.04
CA PRO A 6 -9.76 -33.50 -12.49
C PRO A 6 -10.32 -32.06 -12.64
N LEU A 7 -9.72 -30.93 -12.26
CA LEU A 7 -8.40 -30.41 -12.57
C LEU A 7 -8.23 -29.12 -11.74
N GLN A 8 -7.03 -28.92 -11.21
CA GLN A 8 -6.64 -27.68 -10.54
C GLN A 8 -6.85 -26.49 -11.48
N SER A 9 -7.67 -25.52 -11.07
CA SER A 9 -7.59 -24.17 -11.64
C SER A 9 -6.38 -23.50 -10.99
N SER A 10 -5.22 -23.68 -11.61
CA SER A 10 -4.08 -22.82 -11.38
C SER A 10 -4.46 -21.43 -11.85
N ALA A 11 -5.02 -20.63 -10.95
CA ALA A 11 -5.09 -19.19 -11.13
C ALA A 11 -3.65 -18.72 -11.37
N GLY A 12 -3.32 -18.47 -12.63
CA GLY A 12 -2.06 -17.85 -13.01
C GLY A 12 -1.92 -16.52 -12.25
N PRO A 13 -0.68 -16.07 -11.98
CA PRO A 13 -0.47 -14.76 -11.41
C PRO A 13 -1.07 -13.74 -12.39
N GLN A 14 -2.23 -13.19 -12.05
CA GLN A 14 -2.70 -11.98 -12.69
C GLN A 14 -1.66 -10.91 -12.34
N MET A 15 -0.82 -10.61 -13.32
CA MET A 15 -0.03 -9.39 -13.29
C MET A 15 -1.05 -8.26 -13.28
N GLN A 16 -1.19 -7.66 -12.09
CA GLN A 16 -2.00 -6.48 -11.89
C GLN A 16 -1.39 -5.39 -12.78
N GLU A 17 -2.07 -5.09 -13.88
CA GLU A 17 -1.80 -3.90 -14.67
C GLU A 17 -2.18 -2.72 -13.78
N GLU A 18 -1.18 -2.17 -13.08
CA GLU A 18 -1.39 -1.11 -12.11
C GLU A 18 -1.96 0.12 -12.82
N SER A 19 -3.20 0.45 -12.49
CA SER A 19 -3.88 1.66 -12.92
C SER A 19 -3.20 2.89 -12.32
N HIS A 20 -2.13 3.37 -12.95
CA HIS A 20 -1.34 4.53 -12.55
C HIS A 20 -2.03 5.87 -12.85
N SER A 21 -3.30 6.07 -12.47
CA SER A 21 -4.00 7.30 -12.86
C SER A 21 -3.73 8.50 -11.95
N ARG A 22 -3.29 8.29 -10.70
CA ARG A 22 -3.00 9.38 -9.73
C ARG A 22 -1.51 9.56 -9.41
N GLY A 23 -0.71 8.49 -9.51
CA GLY A 23 0.72 8.52 -9.17
C GLY A 23 1.64 8.98 -10.30
N ALA A 24 1.27 8.76 -11.57
CA ALA A 24 2.17 8.96 -12.71
C ALA A 24 2.69 10.40 -12.83
N LEU A 25 1.81 11.40 -12.66
CA LEU A 25 2.19 12.81 -12.74
C LEU A 25 3.20 13.16 -11.65
N PHE A 26 2.90 12.80 -10.41
CA PHE A 26 3.78 13.04 -9.27
C PHE A 26 5.13 12.33 -9.42
N THR A 27 5.15 11.12 -9.97
CA THR A 27 6.39 10.39 -10.29
C THR A 27 7.24 11.14 -11.32
N ILE A 28 6.63 11.69 -12.38
CA ILE A 28 7.35 12.47 -13.40
C ILE A 28 7.98 13.73 -12.77
N PHE A 29 7.22 14.49 -11.98
CA PHE A 29 7.73 15.67 -11.29
C PHE A 29 8.87 15.32 -10.33
N GLN A 30 8.66 14.30 -9.50
CA GLN A 30 9.65 13.85 -8.53
C GLN A 30 10.94 13.36 -9.20
N SER A 31 10.84 12.66 -10.33
CA SER A 31 12.01 12.23 -11.10
C SER A 31 12.79 13.40 -11.70
N THR A 32 12.08 14.42 -12.20
CA THR A 32 12.69 15.62 -12.79
C THR A 32 13.39 16.47 -11.74
N SER A 33 12.77 16.71 -10.59
CA SER A 33 13.37 17.47 -9.48
C SER A 33 14.62 16.78 -8.91
N LYS A 34 14.59 15.45 -8.76
CA LYS A 34 15.77 14.67 -8.30
C LYS A 34 16.91 14.70 -9.33
N ALA A 35 16.58 14.63 -10.62
CA ALA A 35 17.58 14.70 -11.69
C ALA A 35 18.29 16.06 -11.74
N LEU A 36 17.56 17.17 -11.56
CA LEU A 36 18.14 18.51 -11.49
C LEU A 36 19.15 18.62 -10.34
N VAL A 37 18.76 18.23 -9.13
CA VAL A 37 19.66 18.25 -7.97
C VAL A 37 20.93 17.42 -8.21
N ALA A 38 20.80 16.24 -8.81
CA ALA A 38 21.94 15.37 -9.12
C ALA A 38 22.87 15.97 -10.20
N TYR A 39 22.31 16.70 -11.18
CA TYR A 39 23.10 17.39 -12.20
C TYR A 39 23.99 18.48 -11.58
N TYR A 40 23.42 19.36 -10.74
CA TYR A 40 24.18 20.42 -10.08
C TYR A 40 25.24 19.85 -9.11
N GLN A 41 24.95 18.71 -8.47
CA GLN A 41 25.92 18.03 -7.62
C GLN A 41 27.16 17.54 -8.39
N LYS A 42 27.03 17.19 -9.69
CA LYS A 42 28.13 16.62 -10.47
C LYS A 42 28.87 17.65 -11.33
N TYR A 43 28.18 18.67 -11.85
CA TYR A 43 28.74 19.48 -12.96
C TYR A 43 28.82 20.99 -12.71
N VAL A 44 28.22 21.53 -11.65
CA VAL A 44 28.16 22.99 -11.44
C VAL A 44 28.85 23.36 -10.12
N ASP A 45 28.11 23.45 -9.02
CA ASP A 45 28.65 23.77 -7.70
C ASP A 45 27.66 23.43 -6.58
N GLU A 46 28.18 23.35 -5.35
CA GLU A 46 27.41 23.00 -4.15
C GLU A 46 26.49 24.14 -3.66
N ALA A 47 26.84 25.41 -3.92
CA ALA A 47 26.08 26.56 -3.45
C ALA A 47 24.77 26.73 -4.24
N SER A 48 24.84 26.70 -5.57
CA SER A 48 23.67 26.70 -6.45
C SER A 48 22.80 25.47 -6.26
N LYS A 49 23.38 24.30 -5.95
CA LYS A 49 22.59 23.10 -5.57
C LYS A 49 21.72 23.38 -4.33
N LYS A 50 22.27 24.07 -3.33
CA LYS A 50 21.55 24.38 -2.08
C LYS A 50 20.41 25.36 -2.34
N GLU A 51 20.65 26.42 -3.12
CA GLU A 51 19.62 27.39 -3.49
C GLU A 51 18.45 26.72 -4.24
N ILE A 52 18.76 25.87 -5.23
CA ILE A 52 17.73 25.14 -5.99
C ILE A 52 16.94 24.19 -5.09
N LYS A 53 17.63 23.50 -4.17
CA LYS A 53 16.95 22.63 -3.18
C LYS A 53 16.02 23.43 -2.27
N ASP A 54 16.46 24.56 -1.74
CA ASP A 54 15.64 25.39 -0.85
C ASP A 54 14.40 25.93 -1.59
N ILE A 55 14.56 26.36 -2.86
CA ILE A 55 13.42 26.79 -3.69
C ILE A 55 12.43 25.63 -3.91
N LEU A 56 12.92 24.42 -4.24
CA LEU A 56 12.07 23.25 -4.44
C LEU A 56 11.32 22.85 -3.17
N ILE A 57 12.01 22.85 -2.01
CA ILE A 57 11.41 22.52 -0.71
C ILE A 57 10.37 23.57 -0.30
N GLN A 58 10.63 24.84 -0.59
CA GLN A 58 9.70 25.92 -0.29
C GLN A 58 8.43 25.84 -1.14
N TYR A 59 8.55 25.38 -2.39
CA TYR A 59 7.39 25.20 -3.27
C TYR A 59 6.57 23.97 -2.87
N ASP A 60 7.19 22.79 -2.85
CA ASP A 60 6.55 21.52 -2.49
C ASP A 60 7.59 20.50 -2.02
N GLN A 61 7.43 20.03 -0.78
CA GLN A 61 8.38 19.12 -0.12
C GLN A 61 8.38 17.70 -0.71
N ILE A 62 7.28 17.29 -1.33
CA ILE A 62 7.06 15.92 -1.81
C ILE A 62 7.87 15.71 -3.13
N LEU A 63 8.27 16.78 -3.82
CA LEU A 63 9.12 16.71 -5.01
C LEU A 63 10.49 16.06 -4.78
N LEU A 64 11.03 16.14 -3.56
CA LEU A 64 12.33 15.55 -3.20
C LEU A 64 12.20 14.29 -2.35
N VAL A 65 11.23 14.24 -1.45
CA VAL A 65 11.02 13.13 -0.52
C VAL A 65 9.93 12.21 -1.05
N ALA A 66 10.20 10.91 -1.09
CA ALA A 66 9.19 9.93 -1.47
C ALA A 66 8.05 9.94 -0.45
N ASP A 67 6.82 9.79 -0.95
CA ASP A 67 5.65 9.69 -0.09
C ASP A 67 5.75 8.40 0.76
N PRO A 68 5.63 8.47 2.10
CA PRO A 68 5.85 7.32 2.98
C PRO A 68 4.69 6.31 2.97
N TRP A 69 3.60 6.58 2.25
CA TRP A 69 2.37 5.82 2.37
C TRP A 69 2.46 4.54 1.56
N CYS A 70 2.92 3.47 2.22
CA CYS A 70 2.90 2.14 1.66
C CYS A 70 1.59 1.44 2.05
N CYS A 71 0.95 0.75 1.09
CA CYS A 71 -0.18 -0.11 1.41
C CYS A 71 0.29 -1.24 2.32
N GLU A 72 -0.34 -1.34 3.49
CA GLU A 72 -0.04 -2.41 4.43
C GLU A 72 -0.40 -3.78 3.84
N SER A 73 0.48 -4.75 4.06
CA SER A 73 0.22 -6.13 3.63
C SER A 73 -1.05 -6.68 4.28
N LYS A 74 -1.87 -7.39 3.50
CA LYS A 74 -3.07 -8.06 3.99
C LYS A 74 -2.71 -9.21 4.94
N LYS A 75 -3.40 -9.27 6.09
CA LYS A 75 -3.27 -10.37 7.05
C LYS A 75 -4.12 -11.57 6.61
N LEU A 76 -3.61 -12.78 6.82
CA LEU A 76 -4.35 -14.03 6.58
C LEU A 76 -5.57 -14.10 7.52
N GLY A 77 -6.72 -14.55 7.00
CA GLY A 77 -7.97 -14.65 7.77
C GLY A 77 -8.78 -13.35 7.87
N SER A 78 -8.40 -12.32 7.12
CA SER A 78 -9.04 -11.00 7.12
C SER A 78 -9.28 -10.51 5.69
N PRO A 79 -10.37 -9.78 5.39
CA PRO A 79 -10.60 -9.18 4.06
C PRO A 79 -9.58 -8.08 3.68
N GLY A 80 -8.97 -7.41 4.66
CA GLY A 80 -7.97 -6.35 4.44
C GLY A 80 -6.89 -6.31 5.52
N ALA A 81 -5.92 -5.40 5.39
CA ALA A 81 -4.79 -5.28 6.33
C ALA A 81 -5.25 -4.99 7.78
N ARG A 82 -6.35 -4.25 7.94
CA ARG A 82 -6.88 -3.80 9.22
C ARG A 82 -8.26 -4.35 9.57
N ALA A 83 -8.98 -4.94 8.62
CA ALA A 83 -10.37 -5.40 8.83
C ALA A 83 -10.39 -6.85 9.36
N PRO A 84 -10.85 -7.11 10.60
CA PRO A 84 -11.05 -8.47 11.10
C PRO A 84 -12.32 -9.10 10.50
N TYR A 85 -12.35 -10.44 10.44
CA TYR A 85 -13.62 -11.15 10.21
C TYR A 85 -14.49 -11.08 11.48
N GLN A 86 -15.80 -10.91 11.31
CA GLN A 86 -16.74 -10.81 12.43
C GLN A 86 -16.82 -12.16 13.18
N LYS A 87 -16.64 -12.13 14.51
CA LYS A 87 -16.77 -13.32 15.37
C LYS A 87 -18.22 -13.47 15.82
N SER A 88 -18.81 -14.65 15.64
CA SER A 88 -20.09 -15.03 16.25
C SER A 88 -19.84 -15.85 17.52
N TYR A 89 -20.04 -15.25 18.69
CA TYR A 89 -20.01 -16.01 19.95
C TYR A 89 -21.41 -16.57 20.20
N GLY A 90 -21.62 -17.84 19.86
CA GLY A 90 -22.86 -18.56 20.13
C GLY A 90 -22.66 -19.62 21.21
N TRP A 91 -22.72 -19.21 22.49
CA TRP A 91 -23.04 -19.94 23.74
C TRP A 91 -22.44 -19.10 24.90
N ALA A 92 -23.11 -18.73 25.99
CA ALA A 92 -23.84 -19.55 26.94
C ALA A 92 -24.86 -18.71 27.75
N TYR A 93 -26.15 -18.94 27.53
CA TYR A 93 -27.15 -18.85 28.60
C TYR A 93 -27.77 -20.24 28.65
N CYS A 94 -27.30 -21.05 29.60
CA CYS A 94 -28.05 -22.23 30.01
C CYS A 94 -29.26 -21.67 30.76
N GLU A 95 -30.45 -21.76 30.16
CA GLU A 95 -31.69 -21.61 30.90
C GLU A 95 -31.69 -22.67 32.01
N ASP A 96 -31.35 -22.24 33.22
CA ASP A 96 -31.62 -23.00 34.43
C ASP A 96 -33.13 -22.88 34.68
N GLN A 97 -33.91 -23.65 33.91
CA GLN A 97 -35.30 -23.99 34.21
C GLN A 97 -35.31 -24.89 35.45
N GLY A 98 -34.96 -24.32 36.60
CA GLY A 98 -35.18 -24.89 37.93
C GLY A 98 -36.42 -24.26 38.53
N SER A 99 -37.57 -24.90 38.30
CA SER A 99 -38.86 -24.52 38.88
C SER A 99 -38.78 -24.44 40.42
N PRO A 100 -39.34 -23.40 41.07
CA PRO A 100 -39.58 -23.45 42.51
C PRO A 100 -40.79 -24.35 42.80
N LEU A 101 -40.60 -25.37 43.63
CA LEU A 101 -41.68 -25.96 44.44
C LEU A 101 -41.85 -25.13 45.72
#